data_AF-A0A3B0S833-F1
#
_entry.id   AF-A0A3B0S833-F1
#
_cell.length_a   1.000
_cell.length_b   1.000
_cell.length_c   1.000
_cell.angle_alpha   90.00
_cell.angle_beta   90.00
_cell.angle_gamma   90.00
#
_symmetry.space_group_name_H-M   'P 1'
#
loop_
_entity.id
_entity.type
_entity.pdbx_description
1 polymer ?
#
loop_
_entity_poly.entity_id
_entity_poly.type
_entity_poly.pdbx_seq_one_letter_code
_entity_poly.pdbx_strand_id
1 'polypeptide(L)'
;MFSRIWAYIKALFTTTAENAMDPKIEIEAAINEAKKQDQELRNQAAKVVAHRTQLESQIDRAADDAGEARQMAKQALLKAEDAKTAGDTAAVAKWTQAAQSIAMKLQAAENNLASLKEQYSVAQ
;
A
#
# COMPACT_ATOMS: atom_id res chain seq x y z
N MET A 1 49.43 -29.69 50.06
CA MET A 1 49.09 -28.60 49.11
C MET A 1 48.18 -29.03 47.95
N PHE A 2 47.95 -30.32 47.69
CA PHE A 2 47.13 -30.79 46.56
C PHE A 2 45.60 -30.64 46.71
N SER A 3 45.06 -30.64 47.93
CA SER A 3 43.59 -30.50 48.13
C SER A 3 43.07 -29.10 47.81
N ARG A 4 43.91 -28.06 47.95
CA ARG A 4 43.55 -26.67 47.66
C ARG A 4 43.43 -26.41 46.16
N ILE A 5 44.30 -27.05 45.36
CA ILE A 5 44.24 -26.99 43.89
C ILE A 5 42.98 -27.68 43.39
N TRP A 6 42.63 -28.84 43.94
CA TRP A 6 41.39 -29.55 43.60
C TRP A 6 40.12 -28.78 44.00
N ALA A 7 40.13 -28.10 45.14
CA ALA A 7 39.03 -27.23 45.55
C ALA A 7 38.87 -26.03 44.60
N TYR A 8 39.98 -25.45 44.14
CA TYR A 8 39.97 -24.32 43.20
C TYR A 8 39.50 -24.72 41.80
N ILE A 9 39.92 -25.90 41.32
CA ILE A 9 39.44 -26.47 40.05
C ILE A 9 37.94 -26.75 40.13
N LYS A 10 37.44 -27.37 41.21
CA LYS A 10 36.00 -27.57 41.39
C LYS A 10 35.23 -26.26 41.46
N ALA A 11 35.73 -25.28 42.21
CA ALA A 11 35.12 -23.95 42.33
C ALA A 11 35.02 -23.27 40.96
N LEU A 12 36.10 -23.26 40.18
CA LEU A 12 36.10 -22.73 38.80
C LEU A 12 35.08 -23.46 37.92
N PHE A 13 34.98 -24.79 38.01
CA PHE A 13 33.98 -25.55 37.25
C PHE A 13 32.54 -25.25 37.67
N THR A 14 32.24 -25.12 38.97
CA THR A 14 30.91 -24.70 39.44
C THR A 14 30.58 -23.27 39.03
N THR A 15 31.53 -22.34 39.13
CA THR A 15 31.32 -20.93 38.73
C THR A 15 31.17 -20.78 37.22
N THR A 16 31.84 -21.61 36.41
CA THR A 16 31.66 -21.59 34.94
C THR A 16 30.34 -22.27 34.53
N ALA A 17 29.90 -23.30 35.26
CA ALA A 17 28.62 -23.97 35.03
C ALA A 17 27.41 -23.15 35.48
N GLU A 18 27.51 -22.40 36.59
CA GLU A 18 26.47 -21.46 37.04
C GLU A 18 26.40 -20.19 36.16
N ASN A 19 27.51 -19.79 35.54
CA ASN A 19 27.57 -18.66 34.59
C ASN A 19 27.21 -19.04 33.15
N ALA A 20 27.12 -20.34 32.83
CA ALA A 20 26.42 -20.82 31.64
C ALA A 20 24.92 -20.69 31.92
N MET A 21 24.43 -19.47 31.76
CA MET A 21 23.02 -19.08 31.77
C MET A 21 22.15 -20.26 31.30
N ASP A 22 21.28 -20.75 32.19
CA ASP A 22 20.53 -21.99 32.00
C ASP A 22 19.92 -22.00 30.57
N PRO A 23 20.34 -22.92 29.68
CA PRO A 23 20.02 -22.84 28.24
C PRO A 23 18.51 -22.81 27.97
N LYS A 24 17.68 -23.24 28.94
CA LYS A 24 16.23 -23.06 28.90
C LYS A 24 15.79 -21.60 28.99
N ILE A 25 16.43 -20.80 29.84
CA ILE A 25 16.14 -19.37 30.02
C ILE A 25 16.50 -18.59 28.75
N GLU A 26 17.62 -18.92 28.10
CA GLU A 26 18.00 -18.31 26.82
C GLU A 26 17.00 -18.67 25.71
N ILE A 27 16.57 -19.93 25.63
CA ILE A 27 15.54 -20.37 24.69
C ILE A 27 14.19 -19.69 25.00
N GLU A 28 13.78 -19.58 26.26
CA GLU A 28 12.55 -18.89 26.65
C GLU A 28 12.60 -17.39 26.32
N ALA A 29 13.73 -16.73 26.56
CA ALA A 29 13.96 -15.35 26.18
C ALA A 29 13.88 -15.18 24.66
N ALA A 30 14.52 -16.07 23.90
CA ALA A 30 14.45 -16.07 22.43
C ALA A 30 13.02 -16.34 21.92
N ILE A 31 12.27 -17.24 22.55
CA ILE A 31 10.86 -17.50 22.21
C ILE A 31 10.00 -16.26 22.50
N ASN A 32 10.19 -15.59 23.64
CA ASN A 32 9.43 -14.39 23.99
C ASN A 32 9.76 -13.22 23.06
N GLU A 33 11.03 -13.04 22.71
CA GLU A 33 11.46 -12.04 21.74
C GLU A 33 10.92 -12.36 20.34
N ALA A 34 10.95 -13.62 19.90
CA ALA A 34 10.36 -14.05 18.64
C ALA A 34 8.83 -13.82 18.61
N LYS A 35 8.12 -14.08 19.71
CA LYS A 35 6.68 -13.77 19.84
C LYS A 35 6.40 -12.27 19.74
N LYS A 36 7.25 -11.45 20.36
CA LYS A 36 7.15 -9.98 20.29
C LYS A 36 7.37 -9.49 18.86
N GLN A 37 8.40 -10.01 18.18
CA GLN A 37 8.66 -9.72 16.77
C GLN A 37 7.52 -10.20 15.87
N ASP A 38 6.97 -11.40 16.08
CA ASP A 38 5.81 -11.90 15.34
C ASP A 38 4.59 -10.98 15.53
N GLN A 39 4.30 -10.55 16.77
CA GLN A 39 3.22 -9.61 17.05
C GLN A 39 3.45 -8.26 16.35
N GLU A 40 4.69 -7.76 16.34
CA GLU A 40 5.04 -6.52 15.64
C GLU A 40 4.87 -6.66 14.12
N LEU A 41 5.35 -7.76 13.53
CA LEU A 41 5.19 -8.08 12.12
C LEU A 41 3.71 -8.21 11.73
N ARG A 42 2.88 -8.87 12.54
CA ARG A 42 1.42 -8.94 12.33
C ARG A 42 0.79 -7.55 12.33
N ASN A 43 1.18 -6.70 13.27
CA ASN A 43 0.68 -5.33 13.35
C ASN A 43 1.11 -4.50 12.12
N GLN A 44 2.34 -4.67 11.64
CA GLN A 44 2.82 -4.03 10.42
C GLN A 44 2.07 -4.53 9.18
N ALA A 45 1.89 -5.85 9.06
CA ALA A 45 1.12 -6.47 7.98
C ALA A 45 -0.33 -5.96 7.96
N ALA A 46 -0.98 -5.85 9.12
CA ALA A 46 -2.32 -5.29 9.23
C ALA A 46 -2.39 -3.83 8.73
N LYS A 47 -1.39 -3.00 9.04
CA LYS A 47 -1.30 -1.63 8.50
C LYS A 47 -1.13 -1.60 6.98
N VAL A 48 -0.28 -2.46 6.43
CA VAL A 48 -0.08 -2.57 4.97
C VAL A 48 -1.37 -3.00 4.28
N VAL A 49 -2.07 -4.01 4.83
CA VAL A 49 -3.35 -4.48 4.30
C VAL A 49 -4.40 -3.36 4.34
N ALA A 50 -4.54 -2.66 5.47
CA ALA A 50 -5.47 -1.55 5.60
C ALA A 50 -5.18 -0.43 4.57
N HIS A 51 -3.91 -0.08 4.38
CA HIS A 51 -3.50 0.90 3.38
C HIS A 51 -3.81 0.43 1.94
N ARG A 52 -3.57 -0.85 1.61
CA ARG A 52 -3.92 -1.43 0.31
C ARG A 52 -5.42 -1.35 0.05
N THR A 53 -6.27 -1.74 1.00
CA THR A 53 -7.74 -1.62 0.86
C THR A 53 -8.19 -0.17 0.67
N GLN A 54 -7.56 0.79 1.35
CA GLN A 54 -7.84 2.20 1.14
C GLN A 54 -7.44 2.68 -0.27
N LEU A 55 -6.32 2.20 -0.80
CA LEU A 55 -5.90 2.48 -2.18
C LEU A 55 -6.84 1.84 -3.20
N GLU A 56 -7.26 0.59 -3.00
CA GLU A 56 -8.26 -0.08 -3.85
C GLU A 56 -9.55 0.75 -3.94
N SER A 57 -10.10 1.17 -2.80
CA SER A 57 -11.29 2.02 -2.77
C SER A 57 -11.09 3.37 -3.47
N GLN A 58 -9.88 3.95 -3.41
CA GLN A 58 -9.56 5.17 -4.16
C GLN A 58 -9.45 4.92 -5.66
N ILE A 59 -8.85 3.80 -6.07
CA ILE A 59 -8.74 3.38 -7.47
C ILE A 59 -10.13 3.16 -8.06
N ASP A 60 -11.02 2.48 -7.35
CA ASP A 60 -12.39 2.23 -7.82
C ASP A 60 -13.13 3.55 -8.07
N ARG A 61 -13.12 4.47 -7.11
CA ARG A 61 -13.71 5.80 -7.28
C ARG A 61 -13.11 6.59 -8.45
N ALA A 62 -11.77 6.59 -8.56
CA ALA A 62 -11.10 7.28 -9.65
C ALA A 62 -11.40 6.65 -11.03
N ALA A 63 -11.62 5.34 -11.07
CA ALA A 63 -12.03 4.64 -12.29
C ALA A 63 -13.46 5.01 -12.70
N ASP A 64 -14.38 5.12 -11.74
CA ASP A 64 -15.75 5.58 -11.97
C ASP A 64 -15.77 7.02 -12.50
N ASP A 65 -15.03 7.93 -11.86
CA ASP A 65 -14.91 9.34 -12.29
C ASP A 65 -14.38 9.46 -13.73
N ALA A 66 -13.33 8.70 -14.07
CA ALA A 66 -12.78 8.65 -15.41
C ALA A 66 -13.79 8.06 -16.41
N GLY A 67 -14.55 7.03 -16.01
CA GLY A 67 -15.61 6.43 -16.79
C GLY A 67 -16.72 7.43 -17.12
N GLU A 68 -17.19 8.18 -16.12
CA GLU A 68 -18.23 9.20 -16.28
C GLU A 68 -17.77 10.34 -17.20
N ALA A 69 -16.56 10.86 -16.97
CA ALA A 69 -15.96 11.89 -17.83
C ALA A 69 -15.86 11.42 -19.29
N ARG A 70 -15.49 10.15 -19.51
CA ARG A 70 -15.42 9.56 -20.86
C ARG A 70 -16.78 9.46 -21.52
N GLN A 71 -17.82 9.06 -20.78
CA GLN A 71 -19.19 9.02 -21.31
C GLN A 71 -19.71 10.41 -21.66
N MET A 72 -19.48 11.40 -20.79
CA MET A 72 -19.84 12.79 -21.05
C MET A 72 -19.13 13.34 -22.30
N ALA A 73 -17.84 13.04 -22.47
CA ALA A 73 -17.07 13.46 -23.65
C ALA A 73 -17.68 12.86 -24.93
N LYS A 74 -17.98 11.56 -24.92
CA LYS A 74 -18.63 10.86 -26.03
C LYS A 74 -19.98 11.50 -26.38
N GLN A 75 -20.81 11.80 -25.38
CA GLN A 75 -22.11 12.44 -25.61
C GLN A 75 -21.95 13.86 -26.17
N ALA A 76 -20.99 14.65 -25.69
CA ALA A 76 -20.73 15.99 -26.22
C ALA A 76 -20.29 15.95 -27.69
N LEU A 77 -19.45 14.98 -28.06
CA LEU A 77 -19.03 14.76 -29.45
C LEU A 77 -20.21 14.36 -30.34
N LEU A 78 -21.06 13.44 -29.88
CA LEU A 78 -22.28 13.06 -30.63
C LEU A 78 -23.19 14.27 -30.88
N LYS A 79 -23.42 15.10 -29.85
CA LYS A 79 -24.22 16.33 -30.00
C LYS A 79 -23.59 17.35 -30.94
N ALA A 80 -22.26 17.44 -30.98
CA ALA A 80 -21.55 18.30 -31.92
C ALA A 80 -21.72 17.82 -33.37
N GLU A 81 -21.63 16.50 -33.61
CA GLU A 81 -21.89 15.92 -34.93
C GLU A 81 -23.36 16.07 -35.35
N ASP A 82 -24.31 15.83 -34.45
CA ASP A 82 -25.74 16.06 -34.72
C ASP A 82 -26.00 17.52 -35.11
N ALA A 83 -25.46 18.47 -34.36
CA ALA A 83 -25.56 19.90 -34.68
C ALA A 83 -24.92 20.25 -36.04
N LYS A 84 -23.80 19.59 -36.38
CA LYS A 84 -23.12 19.77 -37.66
C LYS A 84 -23.97 19.25 -38.82
N THR A 85 -24.62 18.10 -38.66
CA THR A 85 -25.54 17.55 -39.67
C THR A 85 -26.80 18.41 -39.83
N ALA A 86 -27.27 19.02 -38.74
CA ALA A 86 -28.40 19.96 -38.75
C ALA A 86 -28.04 21.36 -39.29
N GLY A 87 -26.75 21.65 -39.53
CA GLY A 87 -26.27 22.95 -39.99
C GLY A 87 -26.28 24.06 -38.92
N ASP A 88 -26.47 23.71 -37.64
CA ASP A 88 -26.49 24.66 -36.53
C ASP A 88 -25.05 24.94 -36.04
N THR A 89 -24.41 25.92 -36.67
CA THR A 89 -23.01 26.31 -36.40
C THR A 89 -22.80 26.81 -34.96
N ALA A 90 -23.81 27.42 -34.35
CA ALA A 90 -23.74 27.90 -32.97
C ALA A 90 -23.75 26.72 -31.97
N ALA A 91 -24.61 25.73 -32.20
CA ALA A 91 -24.62 24.51 -31.41
C ALA A 91 -23.34 23.68 -31.59
N VAL A 92 -22.79 23.60 -32.81
CA VAL A 92 -21.48 22.95 -33.06
C VAL A 92 -20.39 23.58 -32.19
N ALA A 93 -20.27 24.91 -32.20
CA ALA A 93 -19.26 25.60 -31.40
C ALA A 93 -19.44 25.32 -29.89
N LYS A 94 -20.68 25.39 -29.40
CA LYS A 94 -21.02 25.11 -28.00
C LYS A 94 -20.63 23.69 -27.57
N TRP A 95 -21.04 22.68 -28.32
CA TRP A 95 -20.77 21.28 -27.99
C TRP A 95 -19.30 20.92 -28.15
N THR A 96 -18.60 21.54 -29.11
CA THR A 96 -17.15 21.39 -29.27
C THR A 96 -16.39 21.94 -28.06
N GLN A 97 -16.75 23.13 -27.58
CA GLN A 97 -16.15 23.71 -26.38
C GLN A 97 -16.45 22.87 -25.12
N ALA A 98 -17.68 22.34 -25.01
CA ALA A 98 -18.03 21.42 -23.93
C ALA A 98 -17.19 20.14 -23.98
N ALA A 99 -17.02 19.55 -25.17
CA ALA A 99 -16.20 18.35 -25.37
C ALA A 99 -14.73 18.61 -24.98
N GLN A 100 -14.17 19.77 -25.34
CA GLN A 100 -12.82 20.16 -24.94
C GLN A 100 -12.67 20.29 -23.41
N SER A 101 -13.64 20.92 -22.74
CA SER A 101 -13.64 21.02 -21.28
C SER A 101 -13.72 19.66 -20.60
N ILE A 102 -14.57 18.76 -21.11
CA ILE A 102 -14.71 17.40 -20.57
C ILE A 102 -13.45 16.58 -20.86
N ALA A 103 -12.81 16.75 -22.01
CA ALA A 103 -11.55 16.08 -22.33
C ALA A 103 -10.43 16.44 -21.34
N MET A 104 -10.32 17.70 -20.92
CA MET A 104 -9.38 18.11 -19.88
C MET A 104 -9.68 17.44 -18.52
N LYS A 105 -10.97 17.34 -18.15
CA LYS A 105 -11.39 16.64 -16.93
C LYS A 105 -11.08 15.15 -17.00
N LEU A 106 -11.33 14.52 -18.16
CA LEU A 106 -11.02 13.11 -18.40
C LEU A 106 -9.52 12.85 -18.24
N GLN A 107 -8.68 13.68 -18.87
CA GLN A 107 -7.22 13.55 -18.75
C GLN A 107 -6.76 13.67 -17.29
N ALA A 108 -7.33 14.61 -16.52
CA ALA A 108 -7.02 14.75 -15.10
C ALA A 108 -7.44 13.50 -14.29
N ALA A 109 -8.64 12.96 -14.55
CA ALA A 109 -9.14 11.76 -13.89
C ALA A 109 -8.30 10.51 -14.25
N GLU A 110 -7.91 10.35 -15.50
CA GLU A 110 -7.05 9.27 -15.97
C GLU A 110 -5.65 9.34 -15.36
N ASN A 111 -5.06 10.54 -15.26
CA ASN A 111 -3.78 10.75 -14.59
C ASN A 111 -3.85 10.39 -13.09
N ASN A 112 -4.93 10.79 -12.41
CA ASN A 112 -5.14 10.45 -11.01
C ASN A 112 -5.26 8.92 -10.81
N LEU A 113 -6.06 8.26 -11.66
CA LEU A 113 -6.20 6.80 -11.64
C LEU A 113 -4.86 6.09 -11.89
N ALA A 114 -4.08 6.57 -12.87
CA ALA A 114 -2.76 6.02 -13.16
C ALA A 114 -1.81 6.14 -11.97
N SER A 115 -1.77 7.31 -11.31
CA SER A 115 -0.96 7.53 -10.12
C SER A 115 -1.36 6.63 -8.96
N LEU A 116 -2.65 6.44 -8.71
CA LEU A 116 -3.15 5.55 -7.65
C LEU A 116 -2.78 4.09 -7.93
N LYS A 117 -2.88 3.64 -9.19
CA LYS A 117 -2.45 2.29 -9.59
C LYS A 117 -0.95 2.08 -9.41
N GLU A 118 -0.13 3.09 -9.68
CA GLU A 118 1.31 3.05 -9.43
C GLU A 118 1.63 2.96 -7.93
N GLN A 119 0.97 3.76 -7.10
CA GLN A 119 1.13 3.66 -5.64
C GLN A 119 0.72 2.27 -5.11
N TYR A 120 -0.33 1.68 -5.68
CA TYR A 120 -0.77 0.34 -5.32
C TYR A 120 0.21 -0.75 -5.77
N SER A 121 0.80 -0.65 -6.97
CA SER A 121 1.79 -1.63 -7.45
C SER A 121 3.11 -1.56 -6.68
N VAL A 122 3.55 -0.37 -6.26
CA VAL A 122 4.74 -0.20 -5.40
C VAL A 122 4.47 -0.70 -3.97
N ALA A 123 3.21 -0.69 -3.53
CA ALA A 123 2.82 -1.23 -2.23
C ALA A 123 2.65 -2.76 -2.22
N GLN A 124 2.76 -3.45 -3.37
CA GLN A 124 2.69 -4.92 -3.49
C GLN A 124 4.01 -5.60 -3.13
#